data_AF-A0A6J7MN23-F1
#
_entry.id   AF-A0A6J7MN23-F1
#
_cell.length_a   1.000
_cell.length_b   1.000
_cell.length_c   1.000
_cell.angle_alpha   90.00
_cell.angle_beta   90.00
_cell.angle_gamma   90.00
#
_symmetry.space_group_name_H-M   'P 1'
#
loop_
_entity.id
_entity.type
_entity.pdbx_description
1 polymer ?
#
loop_
_entity_poly.entity_id
_entity_poly.type
_entity_poly.pdbx_seq_one_letter_code
_entity_poly.pdbx_strand_id
1 'polypeptide(L)' 'MLDRVLDALAREARIMLDDGVVSEPQDLDLCMILGSGMPFALGGMTPYLDRSGAAERTTGKRFLASGVASVPE' A
#
# COMPACT_ATOMS: atom_id res chain seq x y z
N MET A 1 -0.50 -18.11 3.30
CA MET A 1 0.41 -17.36 4.20
C MET A 1 0.61 -15.94 3.71
N LEU A 2 0.93 -15.75 2.42
CA LEU A 2 1.10 -14.44 1.80
C LEU A 2 -0.07 -13.48 2.08
N ASP A 3 -1.31 -13.90 1.85
CA ASP A 3 -2.48 -13.02 2.04
C ASP A 3 -2.57 -12.46 3.47
N ARG A 4 -2.25 -13.27 4.49
CA ARG A 4 -2.22 -12.78 5.88
C ARG A 4 -1.18 -11.70 6.10
N VAL A 5 -0.02 -11.79 5.43
CA VAL A 5 1.03 -10.79 5.49
C VAL A 5 0.58 -9.52 4.77
N LEU A 6 0.01 -9.64 3.58
CA LEU A 6 -0.48 -8.50 2.81
C LEU A 6 -1.62 -7.77 3.53
N ASP A 7 -2.56 -8.52 4.10
CA ASP A 7 -3.66 -7.95 4.87
C ASP A 7 -3.13 -7.26 6.15
N ALA A 8 -2.13 -7.86 6.83
CA ALA A 8 -1.49 -7.20 7.97
C ALA A 8 -0.78 -5.88 7.57
N LEU A 9 0.00 -5.90 6.49
CA LEU A 9 0.68 -4.70 5.98
C LEU A 9 -0.32 -3.62 5.55
N ALA A 10 -1.42 -3.99 4.90
CA ALA A 10 -2.49 -3.06 4.55
C ALA A 10 -3.15 -2.43 5.79
N ARG A 11 -3.35 -3.20 6.86
CA ARG A 11 -3.87 -2.66 8.11
C ARG A 11 -2.92 -1.65 8.73
N GLU A 12 -1.64 -2.00 8.88
CA GLU A 12 -0.64 -1.11 9.51
C GLU A 12 -0.43 0.16 8.67
N ALA A 13 -0.34 0.03 7.33
CA ALA A 13 -0.23 1.19 6.45
C ALA A 13 -1.42 2.15 6.59
N ARG A 14 -2.63 1.62 6.79
CA ARG A 14 -3.82 2.44 7.05
C ARG A 14 -3.74 3.13 8.41
N ILE A 15 -3.35 2.41 9.46
CA ILE A 15 -3.16 2.98 10.80
C ILE A 15 -2.15 4.12 10.75
N MET A 16 -1.01 3.93 10.09
CA MET A 16 0.02 4.97 9.95
C MET A 16 -0.51 6.25 9.27
N LEU A 17 -1.40 6.10 8.29
CA LEU A 17 -2.04 7.24 7.61
C LEU A 17 -3.11 7.89 8.48
N ASP A 18 -3.95 7.09 9.14
CA ASP A 18 -5.06 7.59 9.95
C ASP A 18 -4.54 8.30 11.22
N ASP A 19 -3.42 7.83 11.79
CA ASP A 19 -2.72 8.45 12.92
C ASP A 19 -1.79 9.62 12.49
N GLY A 20 -1.60 9.83 11.19
CA GLY A 20 -0.75 10.90 10.65
C GLY A 20 0.75 10.70 10.88
N VAL A 21 1.20 9.45 11.10
CA VAL A 21 2.63 9.09 11.14
C VAL A 21 3.28 9.38 9.78
N VAL A 22 2.52 9.17 8.71
CA VAL A 22 2.80 9.66 7.35
C VAL A 22 1.62 10.50 6.88
N SER A 23 1.88 11.50 6.04
CA SER A 23 0.81 12.40 5.58
C SER A 23 0.05 11.81 4.41
N GLU A 24 0.76 11.13 3.50
CA GLU A 24 0.20 10.53 2.30
C GLU A 24 0.80 9.15 1.98
N PRO A 25 0.11 8.29 1.21
CA PRO A 25 0.62 6.97 0.82
C PRO A 25 2.03 7.01 0.20
N GLN A 26 2.35 8.08 -0.52
CA GLN A 26 3.62 8.29 -1.20
C GLN A 26 4.79 8.44 -0.21
N ASP A 27 4.57 9.04 0.96
CA ASP A 27 5.59 9.12 2.03
C ASP A 27 5.99 7.72 2.50
N LEU A 28 4.99 6.85 2.69
CA LEU A 28 5.19 5.46 3.10
C LEU A 28 5.91 4.68 1.99
N ASP A 29 5.48 4.83 0.75
CA ASP A 29 6.09 4.15 -0.39
C ASP A 29 7.54 4.54 -0.62
N LEU A 30 7.86 5.83 -0.49
CA LEU A 30 9.22 6.32 -0.58
C LEU A 30 10.11 5.70 0.51
N CYS A 31 9.61 5.64 1.75
CA CYS A 31 10.31 4.97 2.86
C CYS A 31 10.52 3.47 2.59
N MET A 32 9.52 2.77 2.04
CA MET A 32 9.64 1.35 1.73
C MET A 32 10.65 1.09 0.60
N ILE A 33 10.68 1.96 -0.42
CA ILE A 33 11.64 1.85 -1.54
C ILE A 33 13.07 2.13 -1.05
N LEU A 34 13.27 3.24 -0.34
CA LEU A 34 14.60 3.71 0.04
C LEU A 34 15.17 3.03 1.30
N GLY A 35 14.29 2.60 2.21
CA GLY A 35 14.68 1.99 3.49
C GLY A 35 14.55 0.47 3.51
N SER A 36 13.39 -0.06 3.10
CA SER A 36 13.08 -1.50 3.20
C SER A 36 13.39 -2.31 1.93
N GLY A 37 13.87 -1.65 0.86
CA GLY A 37 14.26 -2.30 -0.39
C GLY A 37 13.08 -2.73 -1.28
N MET A 38 11.91 -2.11 -1.13
CA MET A 38 10.75 -2.43 -1.96
C MET A 38 11.04 -2.09 -3.44
N PRO A 39 10.69 -2.96 -4.41
CA PRO A 39 11.05 -2.72 -5.80
C PRO A 39 10.44 -1.44 -6.37
N PHE A 40 11.30 -0.52 -6.83
CA PHE A 40 10.88 0.74 -7.46
C PHE A 40 9.92 0.51 -8.65
N ALA A 41 10.15 -0.52 -9.45
CA ALA A 41 9.32 -0.85 -10.61
C ALA A 41 7.86 -1.22 -10.25
N LEU A 42 7.58 -1.53 -8.99
CA LEU A 42 6.21 -1.80 -8.52
C LEU A 42 5.48 -0.52 -8.05
N GLY A 43 6.19 0.61 -7.98
CA GLY A 43 5.67 1.90 -7.53
C GLY A 43 5.61 2.06 -6.01
N GLY A 44 6.07 1.08 -5.24
CA GLY A 44 6.00 1.07 -3.77
C GLY A 44 5.14 -0.06 -3.21
N MET A 45 4.85 0.01 -1.92
CA MET A 45 4.03 -0.96 -1.20
C MET A 45 2.54 -0.71 -1.40
N THR A 46 2.06 0.54 -1.29
CA THR A 46 0.63 0.86 -1.39
C THR A 46 0.03 0.53 -2.76
N PRO A 47 0.70 0.75 -3.92
CA PRO A 47 0.19 0.29 -5.21
C PRO A 47 0.10 -1.23 -5.30
N TYR A 48 1.04 -1.94 -4.67
CA TYR A 48 1.04 -3.41 -4.66
C TYR A 48 -0.09 -3.97 -3.77
N LEU A 49 -0.35 -3.34 -2.62
CA LEU A 49 -1.47 -3.69 -1.74
C LEU A 49 -2.83 -3.43 -2.39
N ASP A 50 -2.94 -2.35 -3.17
CA ASP A 50 -4.13 -2.07 -3.98
C ASP A 50 -4.34 -3.13 -5.06
N ARG A 51 -3.31 -3.43 -5.88
CA ARG A 51 -3.42 -4.42 -6.97
C ARG A 51 -3.64 -5.86 -6.48
N SER A 52 -3.11 -6.21 -5.30
CA SER A 52 -3.36 -7.52 -4.69
C SER A 52 -4.75 -7.63 -4.05
N GLY A 53 -5.51 -6.53 -3.98
CA GLY A 53 -6.81 -6.43 -3.32
C GLY A 53 -6.74 -6.42 -1.78
N ALA A 54 -5.54 -6.47 -1.19
CA ALA A 54 -5.39 -6.49 0.27
C ALA A 54 -5.89 -5.20 0.93
N ALA A 55 -5.69 -4.06 0.27
CA ALA A 55 -6.15 -2.75 0.75
C ALA A 55 -7.68 -2.73 0.94
N GLU A 56 -8.44 -3.13 -0.08
CA GLU A 56 -9.91 -3.15 -0.04
C GLU A 56 -10.44 -4.25 0.89
N ARG A 57 -9.88 -5.46 0.83
CA ARG A 57 -10.31 -6.57 1.71
C ARG A 57 -10.12 -6.26 3.19
N THR A 58 -9.06 -5.52 3.55
CA THR A 58 -8.72 -5.28 4.96
C THR A 58 -9.22 -3.94 5.48
N THR A 59 -9.19 -2.90 4.66
CA THR A 59 -9.45 -1.51 5.11
C THR A 59 -10.71 -0.91 4.48
N GLY A 60 -11.38 -1.65 3.59
CA GLY A 60 -12.61 -1.23 2.92
C GLY A 60 -12.43 -0.20 1.80
N LYS A 61 -11.19 0.24 1.54
CA LYS A 61 -10.86 1.18 0.46
C LYS A 61 -9.42 1.03 0.01
N ARG A 62 -9.14 1.48 -1.21
CA ARG A 62 -7.80 1.60 -1.76
C ARG A 62 -6.99 2.69 -1.06
N PHE A 63 -5.67 2.62 -1.19
CA PHE A 63 -4.78 3.73 -0.80
C PHE A 63 -4.77 4.81 -1.87
N LEU A 64 -4.77 4.41 -3.15
CA LEU A 64 -4.72 5.31 -4.29
C LEU A 64 -6.08 5.41 -4.99
N ALA A 65 -6.31 6.53 -5.66
CA ALA A 65 -7.51 6.69 -6.48
C ALA A 65 -7.54 5.66 -7.62
N SER A 66 -8.75 5.26 -8.04
CA SER A 66 -8.91 4.39 -9.21
C SER A 66 -8.25 5.01 -10.44
N GLY A 67 -7.56 4.19 -11.23
CA GLY A 67 -6.75 4.64 -12.38
C GLY A 67 -5.30 5.01 -12.02
N VAL A 68 -5.00 5.27 -10.75
CA VAL A 68 -3.61 5.48 -10.30
C VAL A 68 -3.00 4.11 -9.97
N ALA A 69 -1.89 3.79 -10.65
CA ALA A 69 -1.15 2.53 -10.51
C ALA A 69 -2.00 1.25 -10.58
N SER A 70 -3.15 1.35 -11.24
CA SER A 70 -4.05 0.23 -11.55
C SER A 70 -3.51 -0.54 -12.75
N VAL A 71 -3.76 -1.84 -12.81
CA VAL A 71 -3.41 -2.66 -13.98
C VAL A 71 -4.60 -2.73 -14.94
N PRO A 72 -4.36 -2.85 -16.27
CA PRO A 72 -5.42 -3.16 -17.22
C PRO A 72 -6.12 -4.48 -16.84
N GLU A 73 -7.42 -4.55 -17.11
CA GLU A 73 -8.20 -5.81 -16.99
C GLU A 73 -7.78 -6.86 -18.03
#